data_AF-A0A0L0UZ00-F1
#
_entry.id   AF-A0A0L0UZ00-F1
#
_cell.length_a   1.000
_cell.length_b   1.000
_cell.length_c   1.000
_cell.angle_alpha   90.00
_cell.angle_beta   90.00
_cell.angle_gamma   90.00
#
_symmetry.space_group_name_H-M   'P 1'
#
loop_
_entity.id
_entity.type
_entity.pdbx_description
1 polymer ?
#
loop_
_entity_poly.entity_id
_entity_poly.type
_entity_poly.pdbx_seq_one_letter_code
_entity_poly.pdbx_strand_id
1 'polypeptide(L)'
;MDLHTDWHDLLAQLSQPTDPGAALRAELAERIDDFEERSWERLAKFEESEANLAVSPQYNLAFEELRSELLPGLKVYIDEIFDQIFVEPSNLPEEGDNQIENGIDFVQNVDANIEALTIELSKFWVSPPQKSSGPSCFTPSRCASLQLKVVEIIKMVHALFQLRQLVIALNGNPTVFEELTKNTPEFDKGWTKIAKDKGHLQDAIDDLIKWFNLSDAGVMHDRLQSMAHSATVSLHHPLAILICQKPTYVQSLHESISVIKLSRVYFNKICRDKRHPFHLLPSSDQIAFIQTIQPFTHTLKLFADDVAFTVPAGHSLEVELGDPLVNLVTKSNSIINKYYNSLNKNPESSSAREDLESIQQYRSWYKCWFNEFDLAIDQFYDTYQKVFPGHFADPDRLL
;
A
#
# COMPACT_ATOMS: atom_id res chain seq x y z
N MET A 1 6.37 21.97 3.39
CA MET A 1 7.64 22.65 3.75
C MET A 1 8.63 21.52 3.84
N ASP A 2 9.56 21.44 2.89
CA ASP A 2 10.48 20.33 2.75
C ASP A 2 11.44 20.32 3.93
N LEU A 3 11.14 19.48 4.92
CA LEU A 3 12.00 19.17 6.06
C LEU A 3 13.36 18.63 5.61
N HIS A 4 13.50 18.19 4.37
CA HIS A 4 14.67 17.48 3.89
C HIS A 4 15.91 18.36 3.69
N THR A 5 15.76 19.68 3.53
CA THR A 5 16.89 20.55 3.13
C THR A 5 17.51 21.33 4.30
N ASP A 6 16.74 21.64 5.35
CA ASP A 6 17.21 22.48 6.47
C ASP A 6 18.11 21.73 7.48
N TRP A 7 17.94 20.42 7.66
CA TRP A 7 18.67 19.68 8.70
C TRP A 7 20.10 19.33 8.32
N HIS A 8 20.38 19.02 7.05
CA HIS A 8 21.74 18.64 6.62
C HIS A 8 22.75 19.79 6.79
N ASP A 9 22.34 21.03 6.49
CA ASP A 9 23.18 22.22 6.66
C ASP A 9 23.45 22.54 8.14
N LEU A 10 22.50 22.22 9.01
CA LEU A 10 22.63 22.39 10.46
C LEU A 10 23.59 21.33 11.05
N LEU A 11 23.49 20.08 10.61
CA LEU A 11 24.34 18.97 11.04
C LEU A 11 25.80 19.12 10.59
N ALA A 12 26.02 19.68 9.39
CA ALA A 12 27.35 19.98 8.88
C ALA A 12 28.08 21.07 9.68
N GLN A 13 27.35 22.01 10.30
CA GLN A 13 27.92 23.08 11.12
C GLN A 13 28.30 22.64 12.53
N LEU A 14 27.74 21.53 13.03
CA LEU A 14 27.82 21.10 14.42
C LEU A 14 28.75 19.89 14.67
N SER A 15 29.38 19.36 13.62
CA SER A 15 30.30 18.22 13.70
C SER A 15 31.73 18.66 14.07
N GLN A 16 32.27 18.22 15.22
CA GLN A 16 33.66 18.49 15.62
C GLN A 16 34.64 17.37 15.18
N PRO A 17 35.93 17.68 14.92
CA PRO A 17 36.86 16.79 14.20
C PRO A 17 37.48 15.65 15.03
N THR A 18 37.15 15.52 16.32
CA THR A 18 37.79 14.56 17.25
C THR A 18 36.77 13.93 18.17
N ASP A 19 35.82 13.21 17.59
CA ASP A 19 34.79 12.47 18.31
C ASP A 19 35.06 10.95 18.21
N PRO A 20 35.35 10.27 19.34
CA PRO A 20 35.58 8.82 19.39
C PRO A 20 34.43 7.98 18.83
N GLY A 21 33.19 8.45 18.97
CA GLY A 21 31.99 7.76 18.48
C GLY A 21 31.72 7.96 16.98
N ALA A 22 32.51 8.79 16.29
CA ALA A 22 32.32 9.08 14.87
C ALA A 22 32.48 7.83 13.99
N ALA A 23 33.39 6.92 14.34
CA ALA A 23 33.57 5.66 13.60
C ALA A 23 32.35 4.74 13.73
N LEU A 24 31.79 4.63 14.95
CA LEU A 24 30.63 3.80 15.23
C LEU A 24 29.36 4.33 14.56
N ARG A 25 29.19 5.66 14.55
CA ARG A 25 28.09 6.31 13.81
C ARG A 25 28.23 6.18 12.30
N ALA A 26 29.46 6.25 11.77
CA ALA A 26 29.72 5.99 10.37
C ALA A 26 29.40 4.54 9.98
N GLU A 27 29.75 3.57 10.83
CA GLU A 27 29.39 2.16 10.62
C GLU A 27 27.87 1.95 10.65
N LEU A 28 27.17 2.56 11.61
CA LEU A 28 25.70 2.50 11.66
C LEU A 28 25.07 3.10 10.40
N ALA A 29 25.57 4.25 9.93
CA ALA A 29 25.11 4.88 8.71
C ALA A 29 25.30 3.97 7.49
N GLU A 30 26.51 3.40 7.33
CA GLU A 30 26.83 2.47 6.25
C GLU A 30 25.89 1.26 6.26
N ARG A 31 25.66 0.63 7.43
CA ARG A 31 24.77 -0.54 7.54
C ARG A 31 23.31 -0.21 7.18
N ILE A 32 22.83 1.00 7.49
CA ILE A 32 21.47 1.39 7.13
C ILE A 32 21.38 1.76 5.64
N ASP A 33 22.40 2.41 5.07
CA ASP A 33 22.47 2.69 3.63
C ASP A 33 22.44 1.39 2.81
N ASP A 34 23.25 0.43 3.21
CA ASP A 34 23.27 -0.95 2.71
C ASP A 34 21.89 -1.62 2.79
N PHE A 35 21.23 -1.52 3.94
CA PHE A 35 19.88 -2.06 4.15
C PHE A 35 18.88 -1.43 3.19
N GLU A 36 18.91 -0.11 3.02
CA GLU A 36 17.97 0.60 2.16
C GLU A 36 18.13 0.21 0.69
N GLU A 37 19.37 0.15 0.19
CA GLU A 37 19.68 -0.28 -1.17
C GLU A 37 19.15 -1.70 -1.43
N ARG A 38 19.52 -2.65 -0.55
CA ARG A 38 19.08 -4.05 -0.68
C ARG A 38 17.57 -4.20 -0.54
N SER A 39 16.92 -3.41 0.32
CA SER A 39 15.47 -3.44 0.49
C SER A 39 14.73 -3.03 -0.78
N TRP A 40 15.21 -2.00 -1.49
CA TRP A 40 14.65 -1.60 -2.79
C TRP A 40 14.79 -2.68 -3.85
N GLU A 41 15.96 -3.31 -3.96
CA GLU A 41 16.17 -4.42 -4.88
C GLU A 41 15.22 -5.60 -4.59
N ARG A 42 14.97 -5.90 -3.32
CA ARG A 42 14.02 -6.94 -2.91
C ARG A 42 12.58 -6.56 -3.24
N LEU A 43 12.18 -5.31 -3.02
CA LEU A 43 10.86 -4.81 -3.38
C LEU A 43 10.61 -4.88 -4.89
N ALA A 44 11.60 -4.51 -5.71
CA ALA A 44 11.50 -4.56 -7.17
C ALA A 44 11.22 -5.98 -7.70
N LYS A 45 11.78 -7.03 -7.05
CA LYS A 45 11.53 -8.44 -7.41
C LYS A 45 10.08 -8.86 -7.26
N PHE A 46 9.31 -8.19 -6.40
CA PHE A 46 7.88 -8.48 -6.21
C PHE A 46 6.96 -7.71 -7.17
N GLU A 47 7.49 -6.69 -7.86
CA GLU A 47 6.75 -5.92 -8.87
C GLU A 47 6.84 -6.57 -10.27
N GLU A 48 7.80 -7.47 -10.50
CA GLU A 48 7.87 -8.29 -11.72
C GLU A 48 6.72 -9.31 -11.77
N SER A 49 5.86 -9.17 -12.77
CA SER A 49 4.53 -9.80 -12.88
C SER A 49 4.52 -11.33 -12.69
N GLU A 50 3.84 -11.76 -11.62
CA GLU A 50 3.49 -13.15 -11.31
C GLU A 50 2.35 -13.72 -12.16
N ALA A 51 1.83 -12.95 -13.12
CA ALA A 51 0.64 -13.28 -13.91
C ALA A 51 0.72 -14.61 -14.68
N ASN A 52 1.91 -15.24 -14.73
CA ASN A 52 2.18 -16.49 -15.41
C ASN A 52 2.73 -17.61 -14.50
N LEU A 53 2.70 -17.48 -13.17
CA LEU A 53 3.24 -18.50 -12.25
C LEU A 53 2.13 -19.40 -11.66
N ALA A 54 2.50 -20.65 -11.35
CA ALA A 54 1.66 -21.59 -10.60
C ALA A 54 2.09 -21.64 -9.13
N VAL A 55 1.16 -22.00 -8.24
CA VAL A 55 1.51 -22.18 -6.82
C VAL A 55 2.32 -23.45 -6.62
N SER A 56 3.44 -23.32 -5.91
CA SER A 56 4.31 -24.42 -5.50
C SER A 56 3.58 -25.42 -4.59
N PRO A 57 3.73 -26.74 -4.78
CA PRO A 57 3.21 -27.74 -3.84
C PRO A 57 3.78 -27.61 -2.42
N GLN A 58 4.91 -26.92 -2.26
CA GLN A 58 5.60 -26.74 -0.98
C GLN A 58 5.23 -25.42 -0.28
N TYR A 59 4.28 -24.65 -0.82
CA TYR A 59 3.91 -23.34 -0.27
C TYR A 59 3.54 -23.39 1.22
N ASN A 60 2.96 -24.50 1.70
CA ASN A 60 2.58 -24.66 3.10
C ASN A 60 3.79 -24.60 4.07
N LEU A 61 4.97 -25.09 3.65
CA LEU A 61 6.16 -25.03 4.50
C LEU A 61 6.64 -23.59 4.66
N ALA A 62 6.71 -22.84 3.55
CA ALA A 62 7.01 -21.42 3.57
C ALA A 62 5.94 -20.62 4.32
N PHE A 63 4.67 -21.02 4.22
CA PHE A 63 3.56 -20.39 4.95
C PHE A 63 3.72 -20.54 6.47
N GLU A 64 4.08 -21.74 6.95
CA GLU A 64 4.34 -21.95 8.37
C GLU A 64 5.61 -21.21 8.83
N GLU A 65 6.70 -21.24 8.07
CA GLU A 65 7.95 -20.54 8.40
C GLU A 65 7.74 -19.03 8.57
N LEU A 66 7.01 -18.39 7.64
CA LEU A 66 6.64 -16.99 7.72
C LEU A 66 5.86 -16.69 9.01
N ARG A 67 4.93 -17.57 9.37
CA ARG A 67 4.02 -17.40 10.51
C ARG A 67 4.71 -17.60 11.85
N SER A 68 5.49 -18.67 12.00
CA SER A 68 6.00 -19.11 13.31
C SER A 68 7.36 -18.55 13.65
N GLU A 69 8.20 -18.28 12.66
CA GLU A 69 9.59 -17.89 12.89
C GLU A 69 9.87 -16.47 12.39
N LEU A 70 9.63 -16.20 11.10
CA LEU A 70 10.14 -14.97 10.48
C LEU A 70 9.40 -13.71 10.94
N LEU A 71 8.07 -13.69 10.91
CA LEU A 71 7.29 -12.52 11.34
C LEU A 71 7.45 -12.22 12.84
N PRO A 72 7.38 -13.23 13.75
CA PRO A 72 7.70 -13.01 15.16
C PRO A 72 9.14 -12.52 15.37
N GLY A 73 10.11 -13.10 14.65
CA GLY A 73 11.51 -12.68 14.70
C GLY A 73 11.70 -11.22 14.28
N LEU A 74 11.08 -10.81 13.17
CA LEU A 74 11.12 -9.43 12.71
C LEU A 74 10.58 -8.47 13.79
N LYS A 75 9.48 -8.84 14.45
CA LYS A 75 8.90 -8.03 15.53
C LYS A 75 9.90 -7.82 16.67
N VAL A 76 10.58 -8.89 17.09
CA VAL A 76 11.61 -8.83 18.14
C VAL A 76 12.77 -7.94 17.71
N TYR A 77 13.31 -8.12 16.51
CA TYR A 77 14.42 -7.29 16.04
C TYR A 77 14.04 -5.82 15.90
N ILE A 78 12.82 -5.51 15.46
CA ILE A 78 12.31 -4.14 15.45
C ILE A 78 12.21 -3.57 16.87
N ASP A 79 11.72 -4.34 17.84
CA ASP A 79 11.70 -3.88 19.23
C ASP A 79 13.11 -3.51 19.73
N GLU A 80 14.07 -4.40 19.50
CA GLU A 80 15.46 -4.21 19.95
C GLU A 80 16.13 -3.01 19.27
N ILE A 81 15.98 -2.81 17.95
CA ILE A 81 16.51 -1.61 17.30
C ILE A 81 15.86 -0.35 17.87
N PHE A 82 14.56 -0.38 18.17
CA PHE A 82 13.89 0.78 18.73
C PHE A 82 14.27 1.09 20.17
N ASP A 83 14.60 0.06 20.95
CA ASP A 83 14.98 0.21 22.35
C ASP A 83 16.47 0.59 22.50
N GLN A 84 17.29 0.39 21.45
CA GLN A 84 18.71 0.73 21.43
C GLN A 84 19.04 1.95 20.56
N ILE A 85 18.58 2.00 19.30
CA ILE A 85 18.98 3.02 18.31
C ILE A 85 17.93 4.12 18.17
N PHE A 86 16.65 3.78 18.01
CA PHE A 86 15.58 4.77 17.82
C PHE A 86 14.96 5.26 19.13
N VAL A 87 15.80 5.44 20.16
CA VAL A 87 15.45 6.07 21.43
C VAL A 87 15.84 7.54 21.44
N GLU A 88 15.24 8.30 22.34
CA GLU A 88 15.67 9.67 22.61
C GLU A 88 17.17 9.67 23.02
N PRO A 89 18.02 10.44 22.33
CA PRO A 89 19.46 10.50 22.60
C PRO A 89 19.77 10.86 24.05
N SER A 90 20.75 10.21 24.65
CA SER A 90 21.24 10.59 25.97
C SER A 90 22.01 11.92 25.91
N ASN A 91 21.93 12.69 27.01
CA ASN A 91 22.79 13.84 27.23
C ASN A 91 24.27 13.45 27.49
N LEU A 92 24.54 12.16 27.71
CA LEU A 92 25.88 11.60 27.91
C LEU A 92 26.35 10.90 26.63
N PRO A 93 27.45 11.35 25.99
CA PRO A 93 27.95 10.76 24.75
C PRO A 93 28.26 9.27 24.85
N GLU A 94 28.84 8.82 25.97
CA GLU A 94 29.16 7.40 26.21
C GLU A 94 27.91 6.51 26.21
N GLU A 95 26.76 7.00 26.69
CA GLU A 95 25.51 6.25 26.66
C GLU A 95 24.95 6.14 25.24
N GLY A 96 25.09 7.19 24.42
CA GLY A 96 24.71 7.16 23.00
C GLY A 96 25.58 6.22 22.17
N ASP A 97 26.89 6.16 22.45
CA ASP A 97 27.79 5.22 21.78
C ASP A 97 27.48 3.76 22.20
N ASN A 98 27.22 3.51 23.49
CA ASN A 98 26.80 2.18 23.97
C ASN A 98 25.45 1.74 23.35
N GLN A 99 24.51 2.68 23.18
CA GLN A 99 23.24 2.45 22.50
C GLN A 99 23.43 1.98 21.06
N ILE A 100 24.34 2.64 20.32
CA ILE A 100 24.66 2.23 18.96
C ILE A 100 25.37 0.87 18.95
N GLU A 101 26.37 0.67 19.81
CA GLU A 101 27.13 -0.58 19.89
C GLU A 101 26.21 -1.79 20.17
N ASN A 102 25.25 -1.63 21.08
CA ASN A 102 24.26 -2.67 21.39
C ASN A 102 23.23 -2.87 20.26
N GLY A 103 22.91 -1.81 19.53
CA GLY A 103 21.85 -1.80 18.53
C GLY A 103 22.28 -2.21 17.11
N ILE A 104 23.54 -2.01 16.77
CA ILE A 104 24.03 -2.04 15.38
C ILE A 104 23.89 -3.42 14.72
N ASP A 105 23.98 -4.50 15.49
CA ASP A 105 23.80 -5.87 14.99
C ASP A 105 22.34 -6.19 14.71
N PHE A 106 21.40 -5.53 15.39
CA PHE A 106 19.98 -5.73 15.10
C PHE A 106 19.58 -5.18 13.73
N VAL A 107 20.27 -4.15 13.22
CA VAL A 107 20.09 -3.67 11.83
C VAL A 107 20.37 -4.80 10.84
N GLN A 108 21.45 -5.57 11.05
CA GLN A 108 21.77 -6.74 10.24
C GLN A 108 20.75 -7.86 10.42
N ASN A 109 20.27 -8.08 11.64
CA ASN A 109 19.24 -9.09 11.91
C ASN A 109 17.92 -8.76 11.21
N VAL A 110 17.52 -7.49 11.16
CA VAL A 110 16.35 -7.05 10.38
C VAL A 110 16.58 -7.26 8.88
N ASP A 111 17.76 -6.89 8.36
CA ASP A 111 18.10 -7.08 6.95
C ASP A 111 18.05 -8.57 6.55
N ALA A 112 18.69 -9.43 7.33
CA ALA A 112 18.69 -10.88 7.13
C ALA A 112 17.28 -11.49 7.25
N ASN A 113 16.46 -10.98 8.18
CA ASN A 113 15.07 -11.43 8.32
C ASN A 113 14.23 -11.03 7.09
N ILE A 114 14.38 -9.81 6.57
CA ILE A 114 13.72 -9.38 5.31
C ILE A 114 14.19 -10.21 4.12
N GLU A 115 15.47 -10.55 4.05
CA GLU A 115 15.98 -11.48 3.03
C GLU A 115 15.32 -12.86 3.15
N ALA A 116 15.23 -13.42 4.35
CA ALA A 116 14.56 -14.69 4.59
C ALA A 116 13.07 -14.64 4.23
N LEU A 117 12.35 -13.57 4.61
CA LEU A 117 10.96 -13.33 4.17
C LEU A 117 10.86 -13.36 2.64
N THR A 118 11.80 -12.71 1.96
CA THR A 118 11.82 -12.63 0.50
C THR A 118 12.05 -14.00 -0.14
N ILE A 119 13.00 -14.77 0.42
CA ILE A 119 13.28 -16.14 -0.02
C ILE A 119 12.07 -17.05 0.17
N GLU A 120 11.41 -17.01 1.33
CA GLU A 120 10.22 -17.84 1.58
C GLU A 120 9.06 -17.50 0.64
N LEU A 121 8.82 -16.21 0.38
CA LEU A 121 7.80 -15.80 -0.60
C LEU A 121 8.10 -16.32 -2.00
N SER A 122 9.36 -16.31 -2.43
CA SER A 122 9.74 -16.84 -3.75
C SER A 122 9.38 -18.32 -3.92
N LYS A 123 9.32 -19.10 -2.82
CA LYS A 123 8.94 -20.52 -2.84
C LYS A 123 7.46 -20.74 -3.07
N PHE A 124 6.61 -19.71 -3.00
CA PHE A 124 5.20 -19.83 -3.32
C PHE A 124 4.95 -20.09 -4.79
N TRP A 125 5.87 -19.69 -5.67
CA TRP A 125 5.63 -19.65 -7.09
C TRP A 125 6.59 -20.54 -7.85
N VAL A 126 6.07 -21.25 -8.84
CA VAL A 126 6.84 -22.10 -9.75
C VAL A 126 6.37 -21.88 -11.18
N SER A 127 7.24 -22.12 -12.14
CA SER A 127 6.85 -22.10 -13.55
C SER A 127 5.70 -23.09 -13.79
N PRO A 128 4.62 -22.66 -14.48
CA PRO A 128 3.44 -23.49 -14.63
C PRO A 128 3.77 -24.75 -15.44
N PRO A 129 3.28 -25.93 -15.03
CA PRO A 129 3.34 -27.09 -15.89
C PRO A 129 2.53 -26.81 -17.17
N GLN A 130 3.01 -27.26 -18.33
CA GLN A 130 2.46 -26.94 -19.67
C GLN A 130 0.95 -27.20 -19.85
N LYS A 131 0.27 -27.88 -18.91
CA LYS A 131 -1.18 -28.07 -18.90
C LYS A 131 -1.69 -28.21 -17.46
N SER A 132 -2.27 -27.16 -16.88
CA SER A 132 -3.13 -27.30 -15.71
C SER A 132 -4.44 -26.54 -15.93
N SER A 133 -5.39 -27.19 -16.61
CA SER A 133 -6.79 -26.80 -16.60
C SER A 133 -7.47 -27.44 -15.38
N GLY A 134 -7.08 -26.97 -14.19
CA GLY A 134 -7.77 -27.29 -12.94
C GLY A 134 -8.79 -26.20 -12.59
N PRO A 135 -9.85 -26.50 -11.82
CA PRO A 135 -10.72 -25.46 -11.30
C PRO A 135 -9.90 -24.43 -10.49
N SER A 136 -10.28 -23.16 -10.61
CA SER A 136 -9.72 -22.03 -9.86
C SER A 136 -9.70 -22.34 -8.37
N CYS A 137 -8.53 -22.67 -7.83
CA CYS A 137 -8.31 -22.89 -6.40
C CYS A 137 -8.16 -21.53 -5.68
N PHE A 138 -8.52 -21.45 -4.40
CA PHE A 138 -8.28 -20.24 -3.59
C PHE A 138 -6.80 -20.03 -3.27
N THR A 139 -5.98 -21.08 -3.32
CA THR A 139 -4.58 -21.03 -2.91
C THR A 139 -3.76 -19.95 -3.65
N PRO A 140 -3.81 -19.81 -4.99
CA PRO A 140 -3.15 -18.69 -5.68
C PRO A 140 -3.56 -17.32 -5.16
N SER A 141 -4.85 -17.12 -4.89
CA SER A 141 -5.34 -15.84 -4.34
C SER A 141 -4.83 -15.59 -2.93
N ARG A 142 -4.71 -16.64 -2.11
CA ARG A 142 -4.14 -16.55 -0.75
C ARG A 142 -2.65 -16.23 -0.78
N CYS A 143 -1.86 -16.91 -1.62
CA CYS A 143 -0.43 -16.64 -1.80
C CYS A 143 -0.19 -15.21 -2.26
N ALA A 144 -0.91 -14.75 -3.30
CA ALA A 144 -0.80 -13.38 -3.79
C ALA A 144 -1.19 -12.33 -2.72
N SER A 145 -2.24 -12.62 -1.92
CA SER A 145 -2.64 -11.72 -0.84
C SER A 145 -1.61 -11.65 0.28
N LEU A 146 -1.02 -12.78 0.66
CA LEU A 146 0.03 -12.85 1.68
C LEU A 146 1.27 -12.09 1.22
N GLN A 147 1.71 -12.30 -0.02
CA GLN A 147 2.83 -11.58 -0.58
C GLN A 147 2.64 -10.06 -0.52
N LEU A 148 1.49 -9.56 -0.95
CA LEU A 148 1.20 -8.13 -0.87
C LEU A 148 1.27 -7.61 0.56
N LYS A 149 0.80 -8.38 1.55
CA LYS A 149 0.91 -7.97 2.96
C LYS A 149 2.34 -7.94 3.47
N VAL A 150 3.16 -8.94 3.12
CA VAL A 150 4.58 -8.95 3.51
C VAL A 150 5.34 -7.81 2.82
N VAL A 151 5.06 -7.53 1.55
CA VAL A 151 5.62 -6.37 0.84
C VAL A 151 5.28 -5.05 1.56
N GLU A 152 4.04 -4.88 2.03
CA GLU A 152 3.67 -3.71 2.82
C GLU A 152 4.43 -3.64 4.16
N ILE A 153 4.65 -4.77 4.84
CA ILE A 153 5.52 -4.81 6.04
C ILE A 153 6.94 -4.35 5.70
N ILE A 154 7.54 -4.85 4.61
CA ILE A 154 8.89 -4.46 4.18
C ILE A 154 8.95 -2.95 3.89
N LYS A 155 7.95 -2.39 3.21
CA LYS A 155 7.85 -0.94 2.97
C LYS A 155 7.74 -0.14 4.28
N MET A 156 6.96 -0.61 5.24
CA MET A 156 6.85 0.02 6.55
C MET A 156 8.19 0.01 7.29
N VAL A 157 8.91 -1.12 7.29
CA VAL A 157 10.26 -1.20 7.86
C VAL A 157 11.19 -0.21 7.15
N HIS A 158 11.20 -0.20 5.81
CA HIS A 158 12.02 0.72 5.04
C HIS A 158 11.75 2.20 5.40
N ALA A 159 10.48 2.59 5.51
CA ALA A 159 10.09 3.95 5.90
C ALA A 159 10.57 4.35 7.31
N LEU A 160 10.75 3.38 8.23
CA LEU A 160 11.33 3.66 9.55
C LEU A 160 12.84 3.96 9.45
N PHE A 161 13.56 3.21 8.62
CA PHE A 161 15.00 3.45 8.42
C PHE A 161 15.30 4.76 7.67
N GLN A 162 14.36 5.28 6.87
CA GLN A 162 14.49 6.62 6.29
C GLN A 162 14.60 7.75 7.33
N LEU A 163 14.20 7.50 8.60
CA LEU A 163 14.36 8.46 9.71
C LEU A 163 15.78 8.44 10.32
N ARG A 164 16.70 7.60 9.81
CA ARG A 164 18.08 7.41 10.31
C ARG A 164 18.90 8.69 10.41
N GLN A 165 18.74 9.61 9.46
CA GLN A 165 19.57 10.82 9.35
C GLN A 165 19.37 11.71 10.58
N LEU A 166 18.15 11.75 11.10
CA LEU A 166 17.83 12.44 12.34
C LEU A 166 18.47 11.73 13.53
N VAL A 167 18.27 10.41 13.65
CA VAL A 167 18.71 9.64 14.82
C VAL A 167 20.23 9.56 14.94
N ILE A 168 20.94 9.24 13.85
CA ILE A 168 22.41 9.14 13.83
C ILE A 168 23.06 10.48 14.17
N ALA A 169 22.50 11.58 13.67
CA ALA A 169 23.13 12.88 13.82
C ALA A 169 22.90 13.49 15.22
N LEU A 170 21.89 13.03 15.94
CA LEU A 170 21.61 13.45 17.31
C LEU A 170 22.29 12.55 18.35
N ASN A 171 22.52 11.27 18.02
CA ASN A 171 23.18 10.34 18.93
C ASN A 171 24.66 10.73 19.11
N GLY A 172 25.09 10.85 20.36
CA GLY A 172 26.46 11.26 20.71
C GLY A 172 26.76 12.76 20.60
N ASN A 173 25.80 13.60 20.21
CA ASN A 173 25.98 15.07 20.14
C ASN A 173 24.96 15.83 21.02
N PRO A 174 25.17 15.85 22.35
CA PRO A 174 24.22 16.41 23.31
C PRO A 174 24.00 17.92 23.14
N THR A 175 24.99 18.64 22.60
CA THR A 175 24.86 20.09 22.33
C THR A 175 23.84 20.36 21.21
N VAL A 176 23.87 19.56 20.15
CA VAL A 176 22.92 19.66 19.03
C VAL A 176 21.52 19.25 19.48
N PHE A 177 21.43 18.17 20.25
CA PHE A 177 20.18 17.73 20.83
C PHE A 177 19.55 18.82 21.72
N GLU A 178 20.30 19.41 22.65
CA GLU A 178 19.79 20.45 23.55
C GLU A 178 19.36 21.74 22.82
N GLU A 179 20.11 22.17 21.80
CA GLU A 179 19.74 23.34 20.98
C GLU A 179 18.47 23.11 20.15
N LEU A 180 18.27 21.90 19.63
CA LEU A 180 17.10 21.55 18.83
C LEU A 180 15.84 21.38 19.66
N THR A 181 15.93 20.70 20.80
CA THR A 181 14.80 20.50 21.71
C THR A 181 14.32 21.83 22.32
N LYS A 182 15.23 22.77 22.61
CA LYS A 182 14.85 24.10 23.15
C LYS A 182 14.19 25.02 22.13
N ASN A 183 14.57 24.93 20.86
CA ASN A 183 14.18 25.91 19.84
C ASN A 183 13.13 25.38 18.85
N THR A 184 12.84 24.08 18.84
CA THR A 184 12.01 23.44 17.82
C THR A 184 10.96 22.50 18.43
N PRO A 185 9.73 22.99 18.73
CA PRO A 185 8.62 22.14 19.20
C PRO A 185 8.24 21.01 18.22
N GLU A 186 8.64 21.11 16.95
CA GLU A 186 8.48 20.08 15.93
C GLU A 186 9.37 18.85 16.17
N PHE A 187 10.41 18.99 16.98
CA PHE A 187 11.36 17.94 17.32
C PHE A 187 10.73 16.86 18.23
N ASP A 188 10.02 17.27 19.29
CA ASP A 188 9.24 16.36 20.15
C ASP A 188 8.15 15.61 19.36
N LYS A 189 7.59 16.25 18.33
CA LYS A 189 6.64 15.61 17.41
C LYS A 189 7.31 14.52 16.57
N GLY A 190 8.60 14.65 16.27
CA GLY A 190 9.41 13.67 15.54
C GLY A 190 9.56 12.36 16.32
N TRP A 191 9.94 12.43 17.59
CA TRP A 191 10.05 11.24 18.47
C TRP A 191 8.70 10.58 18.72
N THR A 192 7.66 11.39 18.95
CA THR A 192 6.29 10.87 19.05
C THR A 192 5.85 10.15 17.78
N LYS A 193 6.25 10.65 16.61
CA LYS A 193 5.97 10.01 15.32
C LYS A 193 6.72 8.69 15.19
N ILE A 194 8.01 8.63 15.54
CA ILE A 194 8.83 7.41 15.53
C ILE A 194 8.19 6.32 16.40
N ALA A 195 7.81 6.65 17.63
CA ALA A 195 7.12 5.71 18.53
C ALA A 195 5.76 5.24 17.98
N LYS A 196 5.01 6.14 17.34
CA LYS A 196 3.73 5.80 16.70
C LYS A 196 3.93 4.87 15.49
N ASP A 197 4.94 5.14 14.66
CA ASP A 197 5.25 4.36 13.48
C ASP A 197 5.77 2.96 13.88
N LYS A 198 6.54 2.83 14.97
CA LYS A 198 6.86 1.53 15.63
C LYS A 198 5.60 0.76 15.96
N GLY A 199 4.69 1.38 16.71
CA GLY A 199 3.44 0.75 17.15
C GLY A 199 2.60 0.27 15.96
N HIS A 200 2.46 1.10 14.92
CA HIS A 200 1.76 0.70 13.69
C HIS A 200 2.41 -0.50 12.99
N LEU A 201 3.75 -0.56 12.92
CA LEU A 201 4.46 -1.70 12.33
C LEU A 201 4.22 -2.98 13.14
N GLN A 202 4.30 -2.90 14.46
CA GLN A 202 4.04 -4.06 15.32
C GLN A 202 2.61 -4.57 15.21
N ASP A 203 1.64 -3.66 15.21
CA ASP A 203 0.23 -4.00 14.99
C ASP A 203 0.03 -4.66 13.62
N ALA A 204 0.69 -4.15 12.58
CA ALA A 204 0.62 -4.72 11.23
C ALA A 204 1.20 -6.14 11.17
N ILE A 205 2.33 -6.40 11.86
CA ILE A 205 2.92 -7.74 11.97
C ILE A 205 1.95 -8.68 12.73
N ASP A 206 1.40 -8.24 13.86
CA ASP A 206 0.47 -9.06 14.64
C ASP A 206 -0.82 -9.37 13.86
N ASP A 207 -1.35 -8.40 13.14
CA ASP A 207 -2.52 -8.58 12.29
C ASP A 207 -2.22 -9.50 11.11
N LEU A 208 -1.02 -9.45 10.54
CA LEU A 208 -0.57 -10.42 9.54
C LEU A 208 -0.48 -11.82 10.14
N ILE A 209 0.09 -12.01 11.34
CA ILE A 209 0.14 -13.30 12.02
C ILE A 209 -1.28 -13.84 12.27
N LYS A 210 -2.22 -13.00 12.72
CA LYS A 210 -3.63 -13.39 12.87
C LYS A 210 -4.26 -13.77 11.53
N TRP A 211 -3.90 -13.07 10.46
CA TRP A 211 -4.41 -13.29 9.11
C TRP A 211 -4.16 -14.72 8.61
N PHE A 212 -3.07 -15.38 9.02
CA PHE A 212 -2.81 -16.79 8.71
C PHE A 212 -3.95 -17.73 9.13
N ASN A 213 -4.78 -17.36 10.10
CA ASN A 213 -5.91 -18.15 10.59
C ASN A 213 -7.23 -17.85 9.87
N LEU A 214 -7.26 -16.92 8.90
CA LEU A 214 -8.48 -16.63 8.16
C LEU A 214 -8.87 -17.78 7.23
N SER A 215 -10.17 -18.05 7.15
CA SER A 215 -10.75 -18.88 6.10
C SER A 215 -10.63 -18.19 4.74
N ASP A 216 -10.86 -18.94 3.65
CA ASP A 216 -10.84 -18.38 2.29
C ASP A 216 -11.84 -17.22 2.12
N ALA A 217 -13.04 -17.34 2.70
CA ALA A 217 -14.01 -16.26 2.73
C ALA A 217 -13.51 -15.04 3.53
N GLY A 218 -12.79 -15.28 4.63
CA GLY A 218 -12.12 -14.24 5.41
C GLY A 218 -11.05 -13.50 4.61
N VAL A 219 -10.22 -14.23 3.85
CA VAL A 219 -9.21 -13.65 2.96
C VAL A 219 -9.85 -12.79 1.87
N MET A 220 -10.94 -13.26 1.27
CA MET A 220 -11.66 -12.47 0.25
C MET A 220 -12.26 -11.19 0.81
N HIS A 221 -12.84 -11.26 2.02
CA HIS A 221 -13.36 -10.08 2.70
C HIS A 221 -12.25 -9.08 3.05
N ASP A 222 -11.13 -9.55 3.59
CA ASP A 222 -9.94 -8.74 3.88
C ASP A 222 -9.39 -8.08 2.61
N ARG A 223 -9.36 -8.80 1.48
CA ARG A 223 -8.95 -8.25 0.18
C ARG A 223 -9.87 -7.12 -0.29
N LEU A 224 -11.19 -7.29 -0.16
CA LEU A 224 -12.16 -6.23 -0.46
C LEU A 224 -11.96 -5.02 0.45
N GLN A 225 -11.74 -5.25 1.75
CA GLN A 225 -11.52 -4.18 2.73
C GLN A 225 -10.24 -3.41 2.42
N SER A 226 -9.16 -4.10 2.03
CA SER A 226 -7.92 -3.48 1.55
C SER A 226 -8.20 -2.58 0.34
N MET A 227 -8.99 -3.04 -0.64
CA MET A 227 -9.35 -2.20 -1.79
C MET A 227 -10.18 -0.97 -1.41
N ALA A 228 -11.12 -1.12 -0.47
CA ALA A 228 -11.89 0.01 0.07
C ALA A 228 -11.00 1.03 0.80
N HIS A 229 -9.97 0.55 1.51
CA HIS A 229 -8.99 1.39 2.17
C HIS A 229 -8.11 2.12 1.15
N SER A 230 -7.55 1.42 0.14
CA SER A 230 -6.76 2.04 -0.93
C SER A 230 -7.54 3.13 -1.66
N ALA A 231 -8.82 2.89 -2.00
CA ALA A 231 -9.67 3.91 -2.60
C ALA A 231 -9.90 5.14 -1.69
N THR A 232 -9.84 4.95 -0.37
CA THR A 232 -9.88 6.05 0.60
C THR A 232 -8.55 6.81 0.63
N VAL A 233 -7.42 6.10 0.58
CA VAL A 233 -6.08 6.72 0.57
C VAL A 233 -5.84 7.53 -0.71
N SER A 234 -6.32 7.08 -1.87
CA SER A 234 -6.25 7.84 -3.14
C SER A 234 -6.91 9.21 -3.05
N LEU A 235 -7.80 9.45 -2.07
CA LEU A 235 -8.42 10.76 -1.85
C LEU A 235 -7.48 11.76 -1.16
N HIS A 236 -6.46 11.28 -0.43
CA HIS A 236 -5.57 12.16 0.33
C HIS A 236 -4.74 13.07 -0.57
N HIS A 237 -4.21 12.55 -1.68
CA HIS A 237 -3.38 13.32 -2.60
C HIS A 237 -4.10 14.56 -3.16
N PRO A 238 -5.27 14.43 -3.82
CA PRO A 238 -5.98 15.60 -4.36
C PRO A 238 -6.47 16.56 -3.28
N LEU A 239 -6.84 16.06 -2.09
CA LEU A 239 -7.21 16.92 -0.96
C LEU A 239 -6.02 17.71 -0.39
N ALA A 240 -4.85 17.08 -0.27
CA ALA A 240 -3.64 17.75 0.18
C ALA A 240 -3.26 18.88 -0.78
N ILE A 241 -3.42 18.67 -2.09
CA ILE A 241 -3.22 19.71 -3.09
C ILE A 241 -4.22 20.86 -2.88
N LEU A 242 -5.52 20.59 -2.75
CA LEU A 242 -6.52 21.66 -2.51
C LEU A 242 -6.23 22.51 -1.27
N ILE A 243 -5.72 21.89 -0.20
CA ILE A 243 -5.51 22.55 1.09
C ILE A 243 -4.16 23.29 1.13
N CYS A 244 -3.11 22.64 0.64
CA CYS A 244 -1.73 23.08 0.84
C CYS A 244 -1.14 23.80 -0.38
N GLN A 245 -1.67 23.54 -1.58
CA GLN A 245 -1.19 24.11 -2.83
C GLN A 245 -2.29 25.01 -3.38
N LYS A 246 -1.96 26.18 -3.92
CA LYS A 246 -2.94 27.03 -4.62
C LYS A 246 -3.04 26.50 -6.05
N PRO A 247 -3.98 25.57 -6.37
CA PRO A 247 -3.95 24.88 -7.65
C PRO A 247 -4.40 25.85 -8.75
N THR A 248 -3.81 25.75 -9.93
CA THR A 248 -4.23 26.56 -11.08
C THR A 248 -5.58 26.09 -11.62
N TYR A 249 -5.82 24.78 -11.59
CA TYR A 249 -6.99 24.13 -12.19
C TYR A 249 -7.88 23.46 -11.14
N VAL A 250 -8.47 24.28 -10.27
CA VAL A 250 -9.29 23.83 -9.13
C VAL A 250 -10.50 22.98 -9.55
N GLN A 251 -11.10 23.27 -10.71
CA GLN A 251 -12.29 22.55 -11.18
C GLN A 251 -11.98 21.09 -11.53
N SER A 252 -10.91 20.83 -12.30
CA SER A 252 -10.46 19.47 -12.63
C SER A 252 -10.17 18.64 -11.37
N LEU A 253 -9.61 19.29 -10.35
CA LEU A 253 -9.33 18.66 -9.06
C LEU A 253 -10.60 18.33 -8.25
N HIS A 254 -11.63 19.18 -8.31
CA HIS A 254 -12.92 18.89 -7.68
C HIS A 254 -13.65 17.72 -8.34
N GLU A 255 -13.56 17.61 -9.66
CA GLU A 255 -14.22 16.54 -10.41
C GLU A 255 -13.49 15.21 -10.23
N SER A 256 -12.15 15.18 -10.20
CA SER A 256 -11.40 13.97 -9.87
C SER A 256 -11.71 13.46 -8.46
N ILE A 257 -11.89 14.35 -7.49
CA ILE A 257 -12.35 14.01 -6.13
C ILE A 257 -13.72 13.32 -6.15
N SER A 258 -14.61 13.72 -7.07
CA SER A 258 -15.94 13.12 -7.18
C SER A 258 -15.86 11.68 -7.67
N VAL A 259 -15.03 11.40 -8.67
CA VAL A 259 -14.72 10.03 -9.17
C VAL A 259 -14.15 9.15 -8.05
N ILE A 260 -13.18 9.67 -7.28
CA ILE A 260 -12.55 8.93 -6.16
C ILE A 260 -13.56 8.66 -5.03
N LYS A 261 -14.42 9.64 -4.70
CA LYS A 261 -15.47 9.46 -3.68
C LYS A 261 -16.48 8.40 -4.09
N LEU A 262 -16.91 8.38 -5.35
CA LEU A 262 -17.86 7.39 -5.86
C LEU A 262 -17.22 5.99 -5.90
N SER A 263 -15.94 5.89 -6.26
CA SER A 263 -15.15 4.65 -6.15
C SER A 263 -15.14 4.11 -4.71
N ARG A 264 -14.91 4.99 -3.73
CA ARG A 264 -14.95 4.63 -2.30
C ARG A 264 -16.34 4.17 -1.86
N VAL A 265 -17.42 4.76 -2.37
CA VAL A 265 -18.80 4.32 -2.09
C VAL A 265 -19.02 2.89 -2.61
N TYR A 266 -18.53 2.57 -3.80
CA TYR A 266 -18.63 1.23 -4.39
C TYR A 266 -17.98 0.15 -3.52
N PHE A 267 -16.70 0.31 -3.18
CA PHE A 267 -16.02 -0.70 -2.36
C PHE A 267 -16.61 -0.81 -0.96
N ASN A 268 -17.00 0.30 -0.33
CA ASN A 268 -17.67 0.24 0.97
C ASN A 268 -19.01 -0.51 0.91
N LYS A 269 -19.76 -0.38 -0.20
CA LYS A 269 -21.00 -1.14 -0.40
C LYS A 269 -20.72 -2.64 -0.45
N ILE A 270 -19.68 -3.08 -1.17
CA ILE A 270 -19.31 -4.50 -1.26
C ILE A 270 -18.82 -5.03 0.10
N CYS A 271 -17.97 -4.27 0.79
CA CYS A 271 -17.33 -4.76 2.03
C CYS A 271 -18.29 -4.78 3.22
N ARG A 272 -19.09 -3.72 3.42
CA ARG A 272 -19.84 -3.54 4.66
C ARG A 272 -21.22 -4.18 4.63
N ASP A 273 -21.79 -4.33 3.44
CA ASP A 273 -23.11 -4.92 3.28
C ASP A 273 -23.01 -6.44 3.22
N LYS A 274 -23.29 -7.11 4.34
CA LYS A 274 -23.31 -8.57 4.41
C LYS A 274 -24.32 -9.22 3.47
N ARG A 275 -25.31 -8.47 2.97
CA ARG A 275 -26.28 -8.93 1.98
C ARG A 275 -25.82 -8.70 0.54
N HIS A 276 -24.64 -8.11 0.35
CA HIS A 276 -24.11 -7.86 -0.98
C HIS A 276 -24.01 -9.17 -1.79
N PRO A 277 -24.46 -9.19 -3.05
CA PRO A 277 -24.46 -10.40 -3.90
C PRO A 277 -23.15 -11.14 -4.00
N PHE A 278 -22.02 -10.45 -3.84
CA PHE A 278 -20.69 -11.06 -3.78
C PHE A 278 -20.64 -12.27 -2.82
N HIS A 279 -21.25 -12.15 -1.65
CA HIS A 279 -21.24 -13.21 -0.64
C HIS A 279 -22.11 -14.42 -1.01
N LEU A 280 -22.99 -14.28 -2.01
CA LEU A 280 -23.85 -15.34 -2.54
C LEU A 280 -23.22 -16.06 -3.73
N LEU A 281 -22.20 -15.47 -4.34
CA LEU A 281 -21.53 -16.07 -5.50
C LEU A 281 -20.86 -17.40 -5.12
N PRO A 282 -20.85 -18.39 -6.02
CA PRO A 282 -19.98 -19.55 -5.90
C PRO A 282 -18.52 -19.13 -5.79
N SER A 283 -17.70 -19.92 -5.10
CA SER A 283 -16.28 -19.65 -4.88
C SER A 283 -15.49 -19.25 -6.14
N SER A 284 -15.72 -19.95 -7.26
CA SER A 284 -15.07 -19.62 -8.54
C SER A 284 -15.44 -18.23 -9.06
N ASP A 285 -16.70 -17.82 -8.88
CA ASP A 285 -17.19 -16.52 -9.31
C ASP A 285 -16.74 -15.40 -8.34
N GLN A 286 -16.57 -15.70 -7.05
CA GLN A 286 -15.95 -14.76 -6.09
C GLN A 286 -14.50 -14.47 -6.44
N ILE A 287 -13.72 -15.50 -6.77
CA ILE A 287 -12.32 -15.35 -7.21
C ILE A 287 -12.27 -14.52 -8.50
N ALA A 288 -13.09 -14.88 -9.50
CA ALA A 288 -13.16 -14.15 -10.76
C ALA A 288 -13.56 -12.67 -10.55
N PHE A 289 -14.49 -12.40 -9.61
CA PHE A 289 -14.90 -11.05 -9.26
C PHE A 289 -13.73 -10.25 -8.69
N ILE A 290 -13.00 -10.81 -7.71
CA ILE A 290 -11.84 -10.16 -7.08
C ILE A 290 -10.74 -9.90 -8.11
N GLN A 291 -10.39 -10.90 -8.93
CA GLN A 291 -9.37 -10.75 -9.97
C GLN A 291 -9.74 -9.68 -11.01
N THR A 292 -11.03 -9.59 -11.35
CA THR A 292 -11.53 -8.58 -12.30
C THR A 292 -11.40 -7.16 -11.73
N ILE A 293 -11.70 -6.97 -10.44
CA ILE A 293 -11.70 -5.63 -9.82
C ILE A 293 -10.35 -5.26 -9.19
N GLN A 294 -9.44 -6.21 -9.03
CA GLN A 294 -8.13 -6.00 -8.41
C GLN A 294 -7.31 -4.83 -9.01
N PRO A 295 -7.25 -4.63 -10.34
CA PRO A 295 -6.51 -3.51 -10.92
C PRO A 295 -7.08 -2.13 -10.57
N PHE A 296 -8.34 -2.06 -10.13
CA PHE A 296 -9.08 -0.81 -9.96
C PHE A 296 -8.38 0.17 -9.03
N THR A 297 -7.82 -0.30 -7.90
CA THR A 297 -7.18 0.60 -6.93
C THR A 297 -5.88 1.20 -7.45
N HIS A 298 -5.14 0.44 -8.27
CA HIS A 298 -3.96 0.95 -8.95
C HIS A 298 -4.35 1.96 -10.03
N THR A 299 -5.32 1.63 -10.89
CA THR A 299 -5.87 2.55 -11.88
C THR A 299 -6.41 3.83 -11.24
N LEU A 300 -7.08 3.73 -10.09
CA LEU A 300 -7.60 4.90 -9.37
C LEU A 300 -6.47 5.76 -8.80
N LYS A 301 -5.37 5.14 -8.36
CA LYS A 301 -4.19 5.86 -7.92
C LYS A 301 -3.53 6.62 -9.08
N LEU A 302 -3.30 5.95 -10.21
CA LEU A 302 -2.80 6.60 -11.43
C LEU A 302 -3.71 7.76 -11.84
N PHE A 303 -5.03 7.52 -11.91
CA PHE A 303 -6.01 8.58 -12.14
C PHE A 303 -5.86 9.76 -11.15
N ALA A 304 -5.66 9.50 -9.86
CA ALA A 304 -5.52 10.55 -8.86
C ALA A 304 -4.18 11.32 -8.97
N ASP A 305 -3.10 10.63 -9.34
CA ASP A 305 -1.74 11.16 -9.43
C ASP A 305 -1.50 11.90 -10.77
N ASP A 306 -2.11 11.45 -11.87
CA ASP A 306 -1.92 11.96 -13.24
C ASP A 306 -2.82 13.13 -13.61
N VAL A 307 -3.81 13.47 -12.77
CA VAL A 307 -4.62 14.68 -12.98
C VAL A 307 -3.70 15.90 -12.90
N ALA A 308 -3.57 16.65 -13.98
CA ALA A 308 -2.76 17.85 -13.99
C ALA A 308 -3.37 18.95 -13.10
N PHE A 309 -2.77 19.18 -11.93
CA PHE A 309 -3.17 20.25 -11.00
C PHE A 309 -2.30 21.52 -11.10
N THR A 310 -1.06 21.36 -11.59
CA THR A 310 -0.02 22.41 -11.67
C THR A 310 0.86 22.35 -12.92
N VAL A 311 0.56 21.49 -13.90
CA VAL A 311 1.50 21.12 -14.98
C VAL A 311 2.00 22.35 -15.78
N PRO A 312 3.32 22.57 -15.87
CA PRO A 312 3.91 23.54 -16.80
C PRO A 312 3.75 23.05 -18.25
N ALA A 313 3.52 23.98 -19.17
CA ALA A 313 3.34 23.70 -20.59
C ALA A 313 4.43 22.74 -21.13
N GLY A 314 4.05 21.51 -21.53
CA GLY A 314 4.95 20.58 -22.23
C GLY A 314 4.90 19.10 -21.84
N HIS A 315 4.18 18.68 -20.79
CA HIS A 315 4.08 17.25 -20.43
C HIS A 315 2.95 16.56 -21.19
N SER A 316 3.21 15.37 -21.75
CA SER A 316 2.17 14.52 -22.34
C SER A 316 1.29 13.94 -21.24
N LEU A 317 0.00 14.26 -21.26
CA LEU A 317 -1.01 13.68 -20.37
C LEU A 317 -1.59 12.42 -21.02
N GLU A 318 -1.84 11.38 -20.22
CA GLU A 318 -2.55 10.19 -20.69
C GLU A 318 -4.03 10.54 -20.99
N VAL A 319 -4.54 10.06 -22.13
CA VAL A 319 -5.81 10.49 -22.71
C VAL A 319 -7.02 9.70 -22.17
N GLU A 320 -6.80 8.55 -21.50
CA GLU A 320 -7.87 7.63 -21.04
C GLU A 320 -7.80 7.33 -19.54
N LEU A 321 -7.84 8.36 -18.69
CA LEU A 321 -7.65 8.20 -17.24
C LEU A 321 -8.85 7.49 -16.55
N GLY A 322 -10.08 7.67 -17.04
CA GLY A 322 -11.32 7.21 -16.39
C GLY A 322 -11.93 5.91 -16.95
N ASP A 323 -11.82 5.68 -18.26
CA ASP A 323 -12.47 4.56 -18.96
C ASP A 323 -12.05 3.17 -18.42
N PRO A 324 -10.77 2.95 -18.05
CA PRO A 324 -10.38 1.69 -17.42
C PRO A 324 -11.15 1.43 -16.13
N LEU A 325 -11.48 2.45 -15.32
CA LEU A 325 -12.26 2.29 -14.09
C LEU A 325 -13.69 1.80 -14.39
N VAL A 326 -14.36 2.43 -15.37
CA VAL A 326 -15.71 2.04 -15.82
C VAL A 326 -15.71 0.59 -16.31
N ASN A 327 -14.72 0.22 -17.11
CA ASN A 327 -14.58 -1.13 -17.65
C ASN A 327 -14.43 -2.18 -16.54
N LEU A 328 -13.63 -1.90 -15.51
CA LEU A 328 -13.42 -2.83 -14.39
C LEU A 328 -14.71 -3.07 -13.59
N VAL A 329 -15.47 -2.02 -13.27
CA VAL A 329 -16.73 -2.16 -12.51
C VAL A 329 -17.85 -2.81 -13.33
N THR A 330 -17.90 -2.53 -14.63
CA THR A 330 -18.86 -3.18 -15.54
C THR A 330 -18.56 -4.66 -15.68
N LYS A 331 -17.29 -5.02 -15.87
CA LYS A 331 -16.85 -6.43 -15.94
C LYS A 331 -17.13 -7.18 -14.64
N SER A 332 -16.83 -6.60 -13.48
CA SER A 332 -17.13 -7.26 -12.20
C SER A 332 -18.63 -7.46 -11.99
N ASN A 333 -19.45 -6.46 -12.35
CA ASN A 333 -20.91 -6.57 -12.24
C ASN A 333 -21.51 -7.59 -13.23
N SER A 334 -20.85 -7.83 -14.38
CA SER A 334 -21.29 -8.87 -15.33
C SER A 334 -21.30 -10.27 -14.70
N ILE A 335 -20.39 -10.55 -13.75
CA ILE A 335 -20.33 -11.81 -13.01
C ILE A 335 -21.57 -11.96 -12.12
N ILE A 336 -21.94 -10.91 -11.39
CA ILE A 336 -23.16 -10.88 -10.57
C ILE A 336 -24.40 -11.08 -11.44
N ASN A 337 -24.48 -10.40 -12.60
CA ASN A 337 -25.61 -10.54 -13.52
C ASN A 337 -25.69 -11.95 -14.14
N LYS A 338 -24.55 -12.58 -14.43
CA LYS A 338 -24.49 -13.97 -14.91
C LYS A 338 -25.04 -14.92 -13.86
N TYR A 339 -24.66 -14.75 -12.60
CA TYR A 339 -25.16 -15.54 -11.49
C TYR A 339 -26.68 -15.34 -11.28
N TYR A 340 -27.15 -14.08 -11.29
CA TYR A 340 -28.57 -13.75 -11.25
C TYR A 340 -29.37 -14.48 -12.34
N ASN A 341 -28.89 -14.43 -13.60
CA ASN A 341 -29.54 -15.09 -14.72
C ASN A 341 -29.55 -16.62 -14.58
N SER A 342 -28.57 -17.20 -13.90
CA SER A 342 -28.53 -18.64 -13.58
C SER A 342 -29.59 -19.00 -12.54
N LEU A 343 -29.67 -18.24 -11.44
CA LEU A 343 -30.68 -18.43 -10.39
C LEU A 343 -32.10 -18.27 -10.92
N ASN A 344 -32.33 -17.25 -11.75
CA ASN A 344 -33.66 -16.95 -12.29
C ASN A 344 -34.20 -18.06 -13.23
N LYS A 345 -33.35 -18.96 -13.73
CA LYS A 345 -33.77 -20.10 -14.55
C LYS A 345 -34.36 -21.25 -13.72
N ASN A 346 -34.01 -21.38 -12.44
CA ASN A 346 -34.45 -22.46 -11.56
C ASN A 346 -34.83 -21.93 -10.15
N PRO A 347 -35.97 -21.22 -10.00
CA PRO A 347 -36.30 -20.50 -8.77
C PRO A 347 -36.99 -21.36 -7.68
N GLU A 348 -36.89 -22.69 -7.71
CA GLU A 348 -37.82 -23.57 -6.97
C GLU A 348 -37.57 -23.66 -5.44
N SER A 349 -36.51 -23.06 -4.89
CA SER A 349 -36.27 -23.03 -3.44
C SER A 349 -36.58 -21.67 -2.81
N SER A 350 -37.01 -21.67 -1.55
CA SER A 350 -37.22 -20.44 -0.76
C SER A 350 -35.93 -19.63 -0.61
N SER A 351 -34.79 -20.31 -0.47
CA SER A 351 -33.46 -19.67 -0.41
C SER A 351 -33.12 -18.93 -1.71
N ALA A 352 -33.39 -19.52 -2.87
CA ALA A 352 -33.13 -18.88 -4.17
C ALA A 352 -33.97 -17.61 -4.35
N ARG A 353 -35.17 -17.55 -3.76
CA ARG A 353 -36.04 -16.36 -3.82
C ARG A 353 -35.50 -15.20 -3.00
N GLU A 354 -35.00 -15.45 -1.80
CA GLU A 354 -34.35 -14.45 -0.96
C GLU A 354 -33.05 -13.93 -1.61
N ASP A 355 -32.25 -14.83 -2.18
CA ASP A 355 -31.04 -14.48 -2.92
C ASP A 355 -31.35 -13.59 -4.14
N LEU A 356 -32.39 -13.95 -4.93
CA LEU A 356 -32.84 -13.16 -6.07
C LEU A 356 -33.32 -11.76 -5.65
N GLU A 357 -34.03 -11.63 -4.53
CA GLU A 357 -34.45 -10.33 -4.01
C GLU A 357 -33.24 -9.46 -3.63
N SER A 358 -32.28 -10.03 -2.90
CA SER A 358 -31.06 -9.31 -2.50
C SER A 358 -30.27 -8.83 -3.72
N ILE A 359 -30.12 -9.69 -4.73
CA ILE A 359 -29.44 -9.33 -5.98
C ILE A 359 -30.21 -8.23 -6.73
N GLN A 360 -31.54 -8.28 -6.75
CA GLN A 360 -32.36 -7.27 -7.42
C GLN A 360 -32.26 -5.89 -6.73
N GLN A 361 -32.22 -5.86 -5.39
CA GLN A 361 -31.98 -4.64 -4.61
C GLN A 361 -30.60 -4.06 -4.93
N TYR A 362 -29.56 -4.89 -4.97
CA TYR A 362 -28.23 -4.47 -5.37
C TYR A 362 -28.19 -3.92 -6.79
N ARG A 363 -28.82 -4.59 -7.77
CA ARG A 363 -28.86 -4.13 -9.17
C ARG A 363 -29.50 -2.75 -9.30
N SER A 364 -30.55 -2.49 -8.52
CA SER A 364 -31.22 -1.18 -8.47
C SER A 364 -30.28 -0.10 -7.93
N TRP A 365 -29.58 -0.39 -6.82
CA TRP A 365 -28.57 0.50 -6.26
C TRP A 365 -27.40 0.72 -7.23
N TYR A 366 -26.86 -0.35 -7.84
CA TYR A 366 -25.74 -0.31 -8.76
C TYR A 366 -26.08 0.55 -9.97
N LYS A 367 -27.29 0.43 -10.53
CA LYS A 367 -27.72 1.27 -11.66
C LYS A 367 -27.68 2.77 -11.30
N CYS A 368 -28.19 3.16 -10.13
CA CYS A 368 -28.13 4.55 -9.69
C CYS A 368 -26.68 5.00 -9.48
N TRP A 369 -25.89 4.22 -8.74
CA TRP A 369 -24.49 4.53 -8.48
C TRP A 369 -23.65 4.62 -9.77
N PHE A 370 -23.84 3.68 -10.70
CA PHE A 370 -23.10 3.63 -11.96
C PHE A 370 -23.41 4.84 -12.83
N ASN A 371 -24.68 5.25 -12.94
CA ASN A 371 -25.03 6.46 -13.67
C ASN A 371 -24.35 7.71 -13.11
N GLU A 372 -24.27 7.84 -11.78
CA GLU A 372 -23.57 8.96 -11.13
C GLU A 372 -22.04 8.87 -11.33
N PHE A 373 -21.49 7.64 -11.33
CA PHE A 373 -20.07 7.39 -11.54
C PHE A 373 -19.63 7.72 -12.97
N ASP A 374 -20.40 7.25 -13.95
CA ASP A 374 -20.20 7.52 -15.38
C ASP A 374 -20.30 9.02 -15.66
N LEU A 375 -21.35 9.67 -15.14
CA LEU A 375 -21.52 11.13 -15.26
C LEU A 375 -20.36 11.91 -14.62
N ALA A 376 -19.81 11.46 -13.49
CA ALA A 376 -18.67 12.12 -12.85
C ALA A 376 -17.39 12.00 -13.71
N ILE A 377 -17.22 10.89 -14.42
CA ILE A 377 -16.11 10.69 -15.36
C ILE A 377 -16.29 11.58 -16.60
N ASP A 378 -17.49 11.63 -17.17
CA ASP A 378 -17.80 12.52 -18.31
C ASP A 378 -17.55 14.00 -17.95
N GLN A 379 -18.01 14.44 -16.77
CA GLN A 379 -17.78 15.80 -16.28
C GLN A 379 -16.29 16.11 -16.13
N PHE A 380 -15.54 15.16 -15.56
CA PHE A 380 -14.09 15.28 -15.44
C PHE A 380 -13.45 15.47 -16.83
N TYR A 381 -13.75 14.61 -17.81
CA TYR A 381 -13.19 14.74 -19.15
C TYR A 381 -13.59 16.05 -19.83
N ASP A 382 -14.86 16.45 -19.73
CA ASP A 382 -15.36 17.71 -20.31
C ASP A 382 -14.60 18.94 -19.80
N THR A 383 -14.31 18.98 -18.50
CA THR A 383 -13.52 20.06 -17.90
C THR A 383 -12.05 19.92 -18.27
N TYR A 384 -11.51 18.70 -18.17
CA TYR A 384 -10.09 18.46 -18.44
C TYR A 384 -9.73 18.81 -19.89
N GLN A 385 -10.60 18.49 -20.85
CA GLN A 385 -10.45 18.88 -22.25
C GLN A 385 -10.53 20.40 -22.47
N LYS A 386 -11.40 21.10 -21.74
CA LYS A 386 -11.48 22.58 -21.81
C LYS A 386 -10.21 23.25 -21.28
N VAL A 387 -9.62 22.67 -20.23
CA VAL A 387 -8.39 23.18 -19.61
C VAL A 387 -7.16 22.84 -20.45
N PHE A 388 -7.16 21.66 -21.08
CA PHE A 388 -6.01 21.08 -21.79
C PHE A 388 -6.35 20.69 -23.25
N PRO A 389 -6.83 21.62 -24.10
CA PRO A 389 -7.38 21.28 -25.42
C PRO A 389 -6.34 20.68 -26.39
N GLY A 390 -5.06 21.07 -26.24
CA GLY A 390 -3.96 20.56 -27.07
C GLY A 390 -3.62 19.08 -26.84
N HIS A 391 -4.11 18.47 -25.75
CA HIS A 391 -3.86 17.06 -25.44
C HIS A 391 -4.92 16.11 -26.01
N PHE A 392 -6.09 16.64 -26.39
CA PHE A 392 -7.20 15.87 -26.99
C PHE A 392 -7.37 16.13 -28.49
N ALA A 393 -6.56 17.04 -29.06
CA ALA A 393 -6.70 17.50 -30.45
C ALA A 393 -5.83 16.75 -31.48
N ASP A 394 -4.98 15.81 -31.06
CA ASP A 394 -4.05 15.11 -31.96
C ASP A 394 -4.28 13.58 -31.96
N PRO A 395 -5.22 13.06 -32.77
CA PRO A 395 -5.43 11.63 -32.91
C PRO A 395 -4.24 10.90 -33.58
N ASP A 396 -3.29 11.62 -34.18
CA ASP A 396 -2.13 11.05 -34.90
C ASP A 396 -0.91 10.76 -33.99
N ARG A 397 -1.01 11.03 -32.67
CA ARG A 397 0.01 10.63 -31.68
C ARG A 397 -0.21 9.24 -31.07
N LEU A 398 -1.27 8.53 -31.47
CA LEU A 398 -1.61 7.18 -31.00
C LEU A 398 -1.22 6.05 -31.98
N LEU A 399 -0.27 6.30 -32.90
CA LEU A 399 0.27 5.30 -33.83
C LEU A 399 1.73 4.96 -33.56
#